data_AF-A0A4P9Y798-F1
#
_entry.id   AF-A0A4P9Y798-F1
#
_cell.length_a   1.000
_cell.length_b   1.000
_cell.length_c   1.000
_cell.angle_alpha   90.00
_cell.angle_beta   90.00
_cell.angle_gamma   90.00
#
_symmetry.space_group_name_H-M   'P 1'
#
loop_
_entity.id
_entity.type
_entity.pdbx_description
1 polymer ?
#
loop_
_entity_poly.entity_id
_entity_poly.type
_entity_poly.pdbx_seq_one_letter_code
_entity_poly.pdbx_strand_id
1 'polypeptide(L)' 'NTLVSELKTRPWTKLLQVIGCSTMIHLLRHCSLFRSLPNGCFYQLCGRSFWNL' A
#
# COMPACT_ATOMS: atom_id res chain seq x y z
N ASN A 1 -11.44 6.55 5.92
CA ASN A 1 -11.38 6.14 4.49
C ASN A 1 -10.11 6.63 3.79
N THR A 2 -8.99 6.79 4.52
CA THR A 2 -7.75 7.48 4.09
C THR A 2 -6.85 6.61 3.21
N LEU A 3 -6.87 5.29 3.42
CA LEU A 3 -6.12 4.30 2.65
C LEU A 3 -6.67 4.15 1.23
N VAL A 4 -8.00 4.16 1.08
CA VAL A 4 -8.66 4.07 -0.24
C VAL A 4 -8.35 5.32 -1.08
N SER A 5 -8.29 6.51 -0.48
CA SER A 5 -7.88 7.73 -1.18
C SER A 5 -6.42 7.69 -1.62
N GLU A 6 -5.53 7.09 -0.82
CA GLU A 6 -4.11 6.93 -1.15
C GLU A 6 -3.89 5.96 -2.31
N LEU A 7 -4.55 4.81 -2.30
CA LEU A 7 -4.46 3.83 -3.38
C LEU A 7 -5.08 4.32 -4.71
N LYS A 8 -5.89 5.38 -4.68
CA LYS A 8 -6.42 6.03 -5.88
C LYS A 8 -5.49 7.10 -6.46
N THR A 9 -4.36 7.39 -5.80
CA THR A 9 -3.40 8.36 -6.32
C THR A 9 -2.67 7.82 -7.55
N ARG A 10 -2.25 8.75 -8.43
CA ARG A 10 -1.56 8.48 -9.69
C ARG A 10 -0.43 7.43 -9.63
N PRO A 11 0.46 7.38 -8.61
CA PRO A 11 1.50 6.36 -8.54
C PRO A 11 0.94 4.93 -8.40
N TRP A 12 -0.11 4.72 -7.60
CA TRP A 12 -0.72 3.41 -7.42
C TRP A 12 -1.50 2.96 -8.65
N THR A 13 -2.16 3.89 -9.35
CA THR A 13 -2.83 3.60 -10.62
C THR A 13 -1.83 3.22 -11.71
N LYS A 14 -0.68 3.92 -11.78
CA LYS A 14 0.39 3.55 -12.72
C LYS A 14 1.00 2.20 -12.37
N LEU A 15 1.21 1.92 -11.08
CA LEU A 15 1.69 0.61 -10.63
C LEU A 15 0.73 -0.50 -11.04
N LEU A 16 -0.57 -0.31 -10.80
CA LEU A 16 -1.62 -1.26 -11.21
C LEU A 16 -1.57 -1.58 -12.70
N GLN A 17 -1.37 -0.57 -13.55
CA GLN A 17 -1.25 -0.76 -15.00
C GLN A 17 -0.03 -1.58 -15.41
N VAL A 18 1.07 -1.53 -14.65
CA VAL A 18 2.31 -2.26 -14.94
C VAL A 18 2.26 -3.69 -14.43
N ILE A 19 1.79 -3.91 -13.20
CA ILE A 19 1.87 -5.23 -12.54
C ILE A 19 0.59 -6.06 -12.71
N GLY A 20 -0.51 -5.42 -13.12
CA GLY A 20 -1.82 -6.05 -13.26
C GLY A 20 -2.56 -6.27 -11.93
N CYS A 21 -3.87 -6.53 -12.03
CA CYS A 21 -4.76 -6.68 -10.87
C CYS A 21 -4.34 -7.81 -9.93
N SER A 22 -4.00 -8.99 -10.47
CA SER A 22 -3.66 -10.18 -9.68
C SER A 22 -2.45 -9.93 -8.77
N THR A 23 -1.40 -9.35 -9.33
CA THR A 23 -0.17 -9.01 -8.61
C THR A 23 -0.42 -7.91 -7.59
N MET A 24 -1.19 -6.87 -7.95
CA MET A 24 -1.57 -5.81 -7.02
C MET A 24 -2.33 -6.35 -5.81
N ILE A 25 -3.31 -7.22 -6.02
CA ILE A 25 -4.07 -7.85 -4.94
C ILE A 25 -3.16 -8.67 -4.03
N HIS A 26 -2.23 -9.43 -4.62
CA HIS A 26 -1.25 -10.20 -3.85
C HIS A 26 -0.37 -9.28 -2.99
N LEU A 27 0.13 -8.19 -3.57
CA LEU A 27 0.92 -7.16 -2.89
C LEU A 27 0.18 -6.54 -1.69
N LEU A 28 -1.08 -6.13 -1.90
CA LEU A 28 -1.88 -5.49 -0.84
C LEU A 28 -2.27 -6.47 0.28
N ARG A 29 -2.38 -7.77 -0.01
CA ARG A 29 -2.77 -8.81 0.96
C ARG A 29 -1.59 -9.38 1.74
N HIS A 30 -0.47 -9.63 1.07
CA HIS A 30 0.64 -10.43 1.62
C HIS A 30 1.87 -9.60 1.96
N CYS A 31 1.98 -8.36 1.45
CA CYS A 31 3.12 -7.50 1.73
C CYS A 31 2.73 -6.38 2.69
N SER A 32 3.66 -6.04 3.59
CA SER A 32 3.56 -4.84 4.43
C SER A 32 4.16 -3.66 3.68
N LEU A 33 3.30 -2.77 3.18
CA LEU A 33 3.71 -1.59 2.41
C LEU A 33 3.79 -0.39 3.33
N PHE A 34 4.91 0.32 3.30
CA PHE A 34 5.16 1.48 4.14
C PHE A 34 5.34 2.75 3.30
N ARG A 35 4.72 3.84 3.72
CA ARG A 35 4.94 5.16 3.15
C ARG A 35 5.77 6.00 4.09
N SER A 36 6.83 6.61 3.56
CA SER A 36 7.60 7.62 4.29
C SER A 36 6.80 8.91 4.47
N LEU A 37 6.78 9.42 5.69
CA LEU A 37 6.16 10.67 6.07
C LEU A 37 7.24 11.78 6.19
N PRO A 38 6.87 13.06 6.04
CA PRO A 38 7.83 14.18 6.09
C PRO A 38 8.60 14.31 7.42
N ASN A 39 8.09 13.72 8.49
CA ASN A 39 8.70 13.70 9.81
C ASN A 39 9.72 12.55 10.00
N GLY A 40 10.03 11.80 8.94
CA GLY A 40 10.93 10.64 8.99
C GLY A 40 10.28 9.36 9.54
N CYS A 41 8.98 9.38 9.86
CA CYS A 41 8.24 8.20 10.26
C CYS A 41 7.72 7.42 9.05
N PHE A 42 7.35 6.16 9.25
CA PHE A 42 6.71 5.34 8.24
C PHE A 42 5.28 4.97 8.64
N TYR A 43 4.35 5.11 7.71
CA TYR A 43 2.96 4.67 7.87
C TYR A 43 2.73 3.38 7.09
N GLN A 44 2.25 2.34 7.78
CA GLN A 44 1.87 1.09 7.13
C GLN A 44 0.54 1.29 6.37
N LEU A 45 0.60 1.17 5.05
CA LEU A 45 -0.54 1.26 4.16
C LEU A 45 -1.33 -0.05 4.11
N CYS A 46 -0.67 -1.20 4.00
CA CYS A 46 -1.30 -2.49 3.76
C CYS A 46 -0.51 -3.63 4.44
N GLY A 47 -1.05 -4.84 4.40
CA GLY A 47 -0.47 -6.03 5.02
C GLY A 47 -1.05 -6.33 6.41
N ARG A 48 -0.60 -7.43 7.01
CA ARG A 48 -1.00 -7.79 8.38
C ARG A 48 -0.53 -6.70 9.34
N SER A 49 -1.44 -6.25 10.21
CA SER A 49 -1.10 -5.37 11.32
C SER A 49 -0.01 -6.04 12.15
N PHE A 50 1.11 -5.35 12.33
CA PHE A 50 2.24 -5.83 13.13
C PHE A 50 1.85 -6.14 14.59
N TRP A 51 0.75 -5.56 15.09
CA TRP A 51 0.24 -5.73 16.45
C TRP A 51 -0.43 -7.09 16.76
N ASN A 52 -0.56 -8.01 15.79
CA ASN A 52 -1.05 -9.37 16.02
C ASN A 52 0.09 -10.40 15.84
N LEU A 53 1.14 -10.24 16.63
CA LEU A 53 2.27 -11.17 16.75
C LEU A 53 2.49 -11.53 18.21
#